data_AF-A0A9P6YQQ5-F1
#
_entry.id   AF-A0A9P6YQQ5-F1
#
_cell.length_a   1.000
_cell.length_b   1.000
_cell.length_c   1.000
_cell.angle_alpha   90.00
_cell.angle_beta   90.00
_cell.angle_gamma   90.00
#
_symmetry.space_group_name_H-M   'P 1'
#
loop_
_entity.id
_entity.type
_entity.pdbx_description
1 polymer ?
#
loop_
_entity_poly.entity_id
_entity_poly.type
_entity_poly.pdbx_seq_one_letter_code
_entity_poly.pdbx_strand_id
1 'polypeptide(L)'
;MVIPDGVAALRQTRRLIDFADANGIRVLHVQHVLPAGAPLFAQGSANAAFHRDMQPRAGETVVQKDNVSVFAGGSAAVIDTALKQAGIDTLIVTGLQTHACVAGAARDAAAAPRGYRVIVSSDATASRDLDLAGGQHIGHRALHEAALAQIEDTFGDVMTTDAILALPVRKAGGGA
;
A
#
# COMPACT_ATOMS: atom_id res chain seq x y z
N MET A 1 7.13 -7.99 17.88
CA MET A 1 6.34 -7.08 17.03
C MET A 1 5.53 -7.94 16.07
N VAL A 2 4.24 -7.64 15.84
CA VAL A 2 3.36 -8.49 14.98
C VAL A 2 3.88 -8.58 13.53
N ILE A 3 4.64 -7.58 13.09
CA ILE A 3 5.26 -7.48 11.77
C ILE A 3 6.74 -7.15 11.99
N PRO A 4 7.66 -8.14 11.96
CA PRO A 4 9.05 -7.95 12.38
C PRO A 4 9.76 -6.76 11.70
N ASP A 5 9.59 -6.60 10.39
CA ASP A 5 10.22 -5.54 9.60
C ASP A 5 9.35 -4.27 9.47
N GLY A 6 8.22 -4.19 10.20
CA GLY A 6 7.23 -3.12 10.03
C GLY A 6 7.78 -1.70 10.27
N VAL A 7 8.69 -1.52 11.24
CA VAL A 7 9.32 -0.21 11.49
C VAL A 7 10.34 0.15 10.40
N ALA A 8 11.04 -0.84 9.83
CA ALA A 8 11.93 -0.60 8.71
C ALA A 8 11.12 -0.16 7.48
N ALA A 9 10.03 -0.87 7.18
CA ALA A 9 9.09 -0.50 6.13
C ALA A 9 8.54 0.91 6.32
N LEU A 10 8.08 1.25 7.53
CA LEU A 10 7.58 2.59 7.85
C LEU A 10 8.60 3.70 7.55
N ARG A 11 9.89 3.49 7.88
CA ARG A 11 10.93 4.48 7.59
C ARG A 11 11.09 4.70 6.08
N GLN A 12 11.01 3.64 5.30
CA GLN A 12 11.08 3.73 3.84
C GLN A 12 9.81 4.39 3.25
N THR A 13 8.63 4.06 3.79
CA THR A 13 7.37 4.74 3.44
C THR A 13 7.48 6.25 3.65
N ARG A 14 8.09 6.70 4.75
CA ARG A 14 8.30 8.14 5.01
C ARG A 14 9.19 8.79 3.96
N ARG A 15 10.28 8.14 3.55
CA ARG A 15 11.14 8.66 2.47
C ARG A 15 10.38 8.80 1.15
N LEU A 16 9.49 7.86 0.85
CA LEU A 16 8.63 7.94 -0.34
C LEU A 16 7.59 9.07 -0.23
N ILE A 17 7.08 9.36 0.96
CA ILE A 17 6.23 10.53 1.21
C ILE A 17 7.02 11.84 1.01
N ASP A 18 8.23 11.93 1.55
CA ASP A 18 9.09 13.12 1.39
C ASP A 18 9.43 13.35 -0.10
N PHE A 19 9.67 12.28 -0.84
CA PHE A 19 9.85 12.32 -2.29
C PHE A 19 8.59 12.75 -3.03
N ALA A 20 7.42 12.27 -2.59
CA ALA A 20 6.16 12.67 -3.16
C ALA A 20 5.94 14.19 -2.99
N ASP A 21 6.23 14.73 -1.80
CA ASP A 21 6.13 16.16 -1.51
C ASP A 21 7.07 16.99 -2.38
N ALA A 22 8.34 16.59 -2.47
CA ALA A 22 9.34 17.30 -3.26
C ALA A 22 8.98 17.38 -4.76
N ASN A 23 8.16 16.45 -5.24
CA ASN A 23 7.79 16.33 -6.64
C ASN A 23 6.32 16.63 -6.94
N GLY A 24 5.53 17.01 -5.93
CA GLY A 24 4.09 17.26 -6.09
C GLY A 24 3.27 16.02 -6.45
N ILE A 25 3.75 14.83 -6.07
CA ILE A 25 3.02 13.57 -6.25
C ILE A 25 1.97 13.47 -5.15
N ARG A 26 0.73 13.12 -5.53
CA ARG A 26 -0.38 13.01 -4.59
C ARG A 26 -0.20 11.79 -3.66
N VAL A 27 -0.31 12.02 -2.35
CA VAL A 27 -0.34 10.96 -1.33
C VAL A 27 -1.79 10.65 -0.93
N LEU A 28 -2.14 9.37 -0.95
CA LEU A 28 -3.42 8.85 -0.46
C LEU A 28 -3.13 7.86 0.66
N HIS A 29 -3.81 8.03 1.79
CA HIS A 29 -3.68 7.14 2.94
C HIS A 29 -4.82 6.14 2.96
N VAL A 30 -4.50 4.87 3.20
CA VAL A 30 -5.50 3.81 3.29
C VAL A 30 -5.54 3.28 4.72
N GLN A 31 -6.73 3.29 5.32
CA GLN A 31 -6.97 2.83 6.68
C GLN A 31 -7.88 1.60 6.67
N HIS A 32 -7.46 0.49 7.27
CA HIS A 32 -8.35 -0.64 7.45
C HIS A 32 -9.20 -0.41 8.70
N VAL A 33 -10.52 -0.44 8.54
CA VAL A 33 -11.47 -0.21 9.63
C VAL A 33 -12.59 -1.25 9.53
N LEU A 34 -12.84 -1.92 10.64
CA LEU A 34 -13.92 -2.89 10.80
C LEU A 34 -14.94 -2.35 11.82
N PRO A 35 -16.16 -2.92 11.86
CA PRO A 35 -17.18 -2.52 12.83
C PRO A 35 -16.67 -2.54 14.28
N ALA A 36 -17.29 -1.70 15.13
CA ALA A 36 -16.99 -1.67 16.55
C ALA A 36 -17.12 -3.08 17.17
N GLY A 37 -16.15 -3.45 18.02
CA GLY A 37 -16.09 -4.77 18.64
C GLY A 37 -15.32 -5.84 17.84
N ALA A 38 -14.87 -5.54 16.62
CA ALA A 38 -13.98 -6.43 15.88
C ALA A 38 -12.65 -6.68 16.64
N PRO A 39 -12.06 -7.89 16.56
CA PRO A 39 -10.85 -8.24 17.32
C PRO A 39 -9.61 -7.44 16.89
N LEU A 40 -9.58 -6.96 15.64
CA LEU A 40 -8.54 -6.10 15.09
C LEU A 40 -9.19 -5.03 14.22
N PHE A 41 -8.59 -3.85 14.15
CA PHE A 41 -9.07 -2.74 13.31
C PHE A 41 -10.49 -2.24 13.63
N ALA A 42 -11.03 -2.53 14.82
CA ALA A 42 -12.33 -1.99 15.23
C ALA A 42 -12.35 -0.46 15.18
N GLN A 43 -13.43 0.09 14.65
CA GLN A 43 -13.65 1.54 14.58
C GLN A 43 -13.45 2.21 15.94
N GLY A 44 -12.63 3.26 15.96
CA GLY A 44 -12.28 3.99 17.19
C GLY A 44 -11.21 3.33 18.07
N SER A 45 -10.72 2.13 17.71
CA SER A 45 -9.66 1.47 18.48
C SER A 45 -8.25 1.98 18.13
N ALA A 46 -7.32 1.85 19.07
CA ALA A 46 -5.90 2.13 18.82
C ALA A 46 -5.31 1.26 17.70
N ASN A 47 -5.84 0.05 17.49
CA ASN A 47 -5.38 -0.86 16.44
C ASN A 47 -5.90 -0.46 15.04
N ALA A 48 -6.93 0.37 14.96
CA ALA A 48 -7.40 0.96 13.70
C ALA A 48 -6.73 2.31 13.40
N ALA A 49 -6.16 2.97 14.41
CA ALA A 49 -5.54 4.28 14.25
C ALA A 49 -4.28 4.21 13.37
N PHE A 50 -4.01 5.29 12.63
CA PHE A 50 -2.72 5.44 11.96
C PHE A 50 -1.58 5.41 12.98
N HIS A 51 -0.45 4.84 12.58
CA HIS A 51 0.77 4.95 13.38
C HIS A 51 1.11 6.44 13.60
N ARG A 52 1.65 6.79 14.76
CA ARG A 52 1.98 8.20 15.11
C ARG A 52 2.86 8.90 14.09
N ASP A 53 3.73 8.13 13.43
CA ASP A 53 4.69 8.60 12.43
C ASP A 53 4.12 8.60 11.00
N MET A 54 2.85 8.24 10.83
CA MET A 54 2.13 8.09 9.55
C MET A 54 0.75 8.77 9.61
N GLN A 55 0.61 9.83 10.41
CA GLN A 55 -0.64 10.58 10.48
C GLN A 55 -0.88 11.30 9.13
N PRO A 56 -2.07 11.14 8.52
CA PRO A 56 -2.43 11.92 7.35
C PRO A 56 -2.38 13.42 7.63
N ARG A 57 -1.83 14.19 6.69
CA ARG A 57 -1.73 15.65 6.78
C ARG A 57 -3.02 16.31 6.33
N ALA A 58 -3.21 17.56 6.73
CA ALA A 58 -4.37 18.35 6.29
C ALA A 58 -4.44 18.42 4.75
N GLY A 59 -5.60 18.09 4.19
CA GLY A 59 -5.83 18.09 2.74
C GLY A 59 -5.39 16.81 2.01
N GLU A 60 -4.80 15.83 2.69
CA GLU A 60 -4.55 14.50 2.12
C GLU A 60 -5.80 13.63 2.14
N THR A 61 -5.94 12.79 1.12
CA THR A 61 -7.09 11.90 1.01
C THR A 61 -6.89 10.68 1.91
N VAL A 62 -7.87 10.39 2.75
CA VAL A 62 -7.94 9.15 3.53
C VAL A 62 -9.05 8.26 2.98
N VAL A 63 -8.73 7.02 2.64
CA VAL A 63 -9.68 6.00 2.20
C VAL A 63 -9.77 4.91 3.25
N GLN A 64 -10.95 4.75 3.85
CA GLN A 64 -11.22 3.64 4.76
C GLN A 64 -11.69 2.42 3.99
N LYS A 65 -11.14 1.24 4.30
CA LYS A 65 -11.51 -0.04 3.71
C LYS A 65 -11.82 -1.08 4.77
N ASP A 66 -12.74 -1.97 4.46
CA ASP A 66 -13.12 -3.15 5.26
C ASP A 66 -12.67 -4.47 4.60
N ASN A 67 -12.06 -4.39 3.41
CA ASN A 67 -11.57 -5.53 2.64
C ASN A 67 -10.04 -5.54 2.54
N VAL A 68 -9.46 -6.63 2.02
CA VAL A 68 -8.02 -6.79 1.78
C VAL A 68 -7.55 -5.72 0.80
N SER A 69 -8.15 -5.67 -0.39
CA SER A 69 -7.87 -4.65 -1.39
C SER A 69 -8.68 -3.38 -1.13
N VAL A 70 -8.05 -2.21 -1.34
CA VAL A 70 -8.74 -0.91 -1.31
C VAL A 70 -9.69 -0.74 -2.51
N PHE A 71 -9.48 -1.51 -3.57
CA PHE A 71 -10.29 -1.50 -4.80
C PHE A 71 -11.47 -2.47 -4.75
N ALA A 72 -11.72 -3.10 -3.61
CA ALA A 72 -12.85 -3.99 -3.35
C ALA A 72 -13.81 -3.37 -2.32
N GLY A 73 -15.07 -3.84 -2.32
CA GLY A 73 -16.06 -3.38 -1.34
C GLY A 73 -16.38 -1.89 -1.44
N GLY A 74 -16.79 -1.29 -0.30
CA GLY A 74 -17.23 0.11 -0.25
C GLY A 74 -16.12 1.14 -0.52
N SER A 75 -14.86 0.78 -0.31
CA SER A 75 -13.72 1.69 -0.56
C SER A 75 -13.40 1.88 -2.04
N ALA A 76 -13.82 0.93 -2.89
CA ALA A 76 -13.50 0.92 -4.32
C ALA A 76 -13.93 2.20 -5.03
N ALA A 77 -15.18 2.64 -4.80
CA ALA A 77 -15.72 3.84 -5.44
C ALA A 77 -14.96 5.12 -5.00
N VAL A 78 -14.53 5.17 -3.74
CA VAL A 78 -13.81 6.31 -3.16
C VAL A 78 -12.41 6.41 -3.77
N ILE A 79 -11.65 5.31 -3.78
CA ILE A 79 -10.30 5.30 -4.35
C ILE A 79 -10.33 5.54 -5.87
N ASP A 80 -11.26 4.91 -6.60
CA ASP A 80 -11.38 5.09 -8.05
C ASP A 80 -11.71 6.53 -8.41
N THR A 81 -12.60 7.18 -7.66
CA THR A 81 -12.94 8.59 -7.88
C THR A 81 -11.73 9.49 -7.62
N ALA A 82 -11.04 9.28 -6.51
CA ALA A 82 -9.87 10.08 -6.13
C ALA A 82 -8.75 9.99 -7.18
N LEU A 83 -8.47 8.77 -7.68
CA LEU A 83 -7.43 8.55 -8.69
C LEU A 83 -7.84 9.11 -10.07
N LYS A 84 -9.09 8.87 -10.51
CA LYS A 84 -9.58 9.35 -11.82
C LYS A 84 -9.67 10.87 -11.88
N GLN A 85 -10.17 11.53 -10.84
CA GLN A 85 -10.26 12.99 -10.80
C GLN A 85 -8.88 13.66 -10.81
N ALA A 86 -7.87 12.99 -10.24
CA ALA A 86 -6.49 13.46 -10.26
C ALA A 86 -5.74 13.11 -11.57
N GLY A 87 -6.36 12.39 -12.50
CA GLY A 87 -5.72 11.95 -13.75
C GLY A 87 -4.53 11.01 -13.52
N ILE A 88 -4.53 10.27 -12.41
CA ILE A 88 -3.43 9.36 -12.04
C ILE A 88 -3.52 8.09 -12.87
N ASP A 89 -2.40 7.64 -13.44
CA ASP A 89 -2.28 6.38 -14.19
C ASP A 89 -1.26 5.40 -13.57
N THR A 90 -0.47 5.87 -12.59
CA THR A 90 0.64 5.14 -11.97
C THR A 90 0.54 5.21 -10.47
N LEU A 91 0.67 4.08 -9.79
CA LEU A 91 0.57 3.96 -8.34
C LEU A 91 1.90 3.44 -7.76
N ILE A 92 2.45 4.16 -6.79
CA ILE A 92 3.49 3.64 -5.90
C ILE A 92 2.79 3.09 -4.66
N VAL A 93 2.87 1.78 -4.44
CA VAL A 93 2.19 1.09 -3.34
C VAL A 93 3.19 0.71 -2.25
N THR A 94 2.85 1.07 -1.03
CA THR A 94 3.65 0.81 0.18
C THR A 94 2.73 0.42 1.34
N GLY A 95 3.30 -0.01 2.47
CA GLY A 95 2.55 -0.32 3.68
C GLY A 95 2.41 -1.81 3.95
N LEU A 96 1.40 -2.19 4.71
CA LEU A 96 1.29 -3.52 5.32
C LEU A 96 -0.07 -4.19 5.05
N GLN A 97 -0.15 -5.50 4.84
CA GLN A 97 0.97 -6.47 4.72
C GLN A 97 1.22 -6.82 3.26
N THR A 98 2.48 -7.13 2.92
CA THR A 98 2.92 -7.46 1.55
C THR A 98 2.06 -8.55 0.91
N HIS A 99 1.92 -9.69 1.59
CA HIS A 99 1.18 -10.87 1.10
C HIS A 99 -0.34 -10.70 1.04
N ALA A 100 -0.88 -9.65 1.68
CA ALA A 100 -2.31 -9.46 1.83
C ALA A 100 -2.74 -8.14 1.19
N CYS A 101 -2.84 -7.07 1.96
CA CYS A 101 -3.42 -5.80 1.51
C CYS A 101 -2.63 -5.17 0.35
N VAL A 102 -1.30 -5.25 0.37
CA VAL A 102 -0.44 -4.70 -0.67
C VAL A 102 -0.60 -5.50 -1.97
N ALA A 103 -0.42 -6.82 -1.93
CA ALA A 103 -0.61 -7.69 -3.10
C ALA A 103 -2.03 -7.62 -3.67
N GLY A 104 -3.06 -7.57 -2.80
CA GLY A 104 -4.45 -7.41 -3.22
C GLY A 104 -4.71 -6.08 -3.93
N ALA A 105 -4.19 -4.98 -3.40
CA ALA A 105 -4.33 -3.67 -4.04
C ALA A 105 -3.54 -3.60 -5.36
N ALA A 106 -2.32 -4.14 -5.41
CA ALA A 106 -1.50 -4.16 -6.62
C ALA A 106 -2.20 -4.92 -7.75
N ARG A 107 -2.71 -6.13 -7.45
CA ARG A 107 -3.47 -6.95 -8.40
C ARG A 107 -4.69 -6.21 -8.94
N ASP A 108 -5.54 -5.69 -8.07
CA ASP A 108 -6.80 -5.06 -8.49
C ASP A 108 -6.58 -3.74 -9.23
N ALA A 109 -5.51 -3.01 -8.89
CA ALA A 109 -5.14 -1.79 -9.60
C ALA A 109 -4.70 -2.08 -11.04
N ALA A 110 -3.87 -3.10 -11.23
CA ALA A 110 -3.35 -3.49 -12.54
C ALA A 110 -4.40 -4.17 -13.43
N ALA A 111 -5.35 -4.88 -12.83
CA ALA A 111 -6.38 -5.60 -13.57
C ALA A 111 -7.34 -4.66 -14.33
N ALA A 112 -7.88 -5.16 -15.45
CA ALA A 112 -8.96 -4.49 -16.17
C ALA A 112 -10.23 -4.42 -15.29
N PRO A 113 -11.02 -3.32 -15.35
CA PRO A 113 -10.87 -2.19 -16.28
C PRO A 113 -9.97 -1.05 -15.75
N ARG A 114 -9.29 -1.21 -14.62
CA ARG A 114 -8.49 -0.13 -14.01
C ARG A 114 -7.18 0.11 -14.74
N GLY A 115 -6.39 -0.95 -14.96
CA GLY A 115 -5.20 -0.89 -15.79
C GLY A 115 -4.13 0.10 -15.33
N TYR A 116 -4.03 0.37 -14.02
CA TYR A 116 -2.99 1.24 -13.49
C TYR A 116 -1.61 0.60 -13.66
N ARG A 117 -0.58 1.41 -13.92
CA ARG A 117 0.81 0.99 -13.77
C ARG A 117 1.14 0.94 -12.28
N VAL A 118 1.58 -0.20 -11.78
CA VAL A 118 1.83 -0.39 -10.34
C VAL A 118 3.33 -0.56 -10.11
N ILE A 119 3.85 0.16 -9.11
CA ILE A 119 5.19 -0.03 -8.57
C ILE A 119 5.03 -0.33 -7.08
N VAL A 120 5.46 -1.51 -6.63
CA VAL A 120 5.46 -1.87 -5.20
C VAL A 120 6.86 -1.69 -4.64
N SER A 121 6.96 -0.96 -3.53
CA SER A 121 8.23 -0.81 -2.82
C SER A 121 8.54 -2.07 -2.00
N SER A 122 9.63 -2.76 -2.34
CA SER A 122 10.03 -4.02 -1.69
C SER A 122 10.47 -3.84 -0.24
N ASP A 123 10.99 -2.67 0.11
CA ASP A 123 11.52 -2.34 1.43
C ASP A 123 10.66 -1.32 2.21
N ALA A 124 9.64 -0.72 1.58
CA ALA A 124 8.56 0.02 2.25
C ALA A 124 7.28 -0.81 2.44
N THR A 125 7.41 -2.14 2.32
CA THR A 125 6.38 -3.13 2.62
C THR A 125 6.96 -4.21 3.54
N ALA A 126 6.12 -4.88 4.32
CA ALA A 126 6.56 -5.99 5.16
C ALA A 126 5.42 -6.98 5.45
N SER A 127 5.82 -8.19 5.85
CA SER A 127 4.92 -9.28 6.17
C SER A 127 5.11 -9.77 7.62
N ARG A 128 4.31 -10.76 8.00
CA ARG A 128 4.43 -11.48 9.26
C ARG A 128 4.56 -12.98 9.02
N ASP A 129 4.98 -13.65 10.06
CA ASP A 129 4.97 -15.09 10.24
C ASP A 129 3.52 -15.63 10.17
N LEU A 130 3.31 -16.71 9.40
CA LEU A 130 2.01 -17.38 9.25
C LEU A 130 2.09 -18.86 9.62
N ASP A 131 1.31 -19.27 10.61
CA ASP A 131 1.07 -20.67 10.94
C ASP A 131 -0.04 -21.25 10.05
N LEU A 132 0.24 -22.36 9.39
CA LEU A 132 -0.70 -23.11 8.58
C LEU A 132 -1.45 -24.14 9.43
N ALA A 133 -2.62 -24.56 8.98
CA ALA A 133 -3.45 -25.54 9.69
C ALA A 133 -2.73 -26.88 9.96
N GLY A 134 -1.72 -27.24 9.16
CA GLY A 134 -0.89 -28.43 9.35
C GLY A 134 0.26 -28.27 10.36
N GLY A 135 0.34 -27.14 11.08
CA GLY A 135 1.41 -26.86 12.05
C GLY A 135 2.73 -26.38 11.45
N GLN A 136 2.82 -26.31 10.11
CA GLN A 136 3.96 -25.67 9.44
C GLN A 136 3.86 -24.15 9.57
N HIS A 137 4.98 -23.50 9.83
CA HIS A 137 5.11 -22.05 9.85
C HIS A 137 5.89 -21.56 8.61
N ILE A 138 5.33 -20.59 7.88
CA ILE A 138 6.03 -19.80 6.86
C ILE A 138 6.53 -18.49 7.48
N GLY A 139 7.85 -18.32 7.54
CA GLY A 139 8.47 -17.09 8.06
C GLY A 139 8.21 -15.87 7.17
N HIS A 140 8.12 -14.70 7.81
CA HIS A 140 7.76 -13.43 7.18
C HIS A 140 8.62 -13.07 5.97
N ARG A 141 9.92 -13.36 5.96
CA ARG A 141 10.81 -13.07 4.82
C ARG A 141 10.45 -13.89 3.59
N ALA A 142 10.32 -15.20 3.75
CA ALA A 142 9.92 -16.10 2.66
C ALA A 142 8.53 -15.72 2.12
N LEU A 143 7.59 -15.39 3.00
CA LEU A 143 6.26 -14.95 2.61
C LEU A 143 6.26 -13.59 1.90
N HIS A 144 7.09 -12.66 2.36
CA HIS A 144 7.28 -11.34 1.76
C HIS A 144 7.86 -11.46 0.35
N GLU A 145 8.96 -12.20 0.19
CA GLU A 145 9.63 -12.45 -1.09
C GLU A 145 8.70 -13.18 -2.07
N ALA A 146 7.98 -14.20 -1.62
CA ALA A 146 7.02 -14.91 -2.47
C ALA A 146 5.85 -14.01 -2.93
N ALA A 147 5.40 -13.07 -2.10
CA ALA A 147 4.37 -12.11 -2.48
C ALA A 147 4.89 -11.07 -3.48
N LEU A 148 6.12 -10.57 -3.27
CA LEU A 148 6.77 -9.66 -4.21
C LEU A 148 7.00 -10.33 -5.57
N ALA A 149 7.47 -11.58 -5.60
CA ALA A 149 7.67 -12.33 -6.84
C ALA A 149 6.36 -12.48 -7.64
N GLN A 150 5.22 -12.72 -6.98
CA GLN A 150 3.92 -12.76 -7.64
C GLN A 150 3.49 -11.39 -8.21
N ILE A 151 3.85 -10.31 -7.55
CA ILE A 151 3.56 -8.95 -8.02
C ILE A 151 4.41 -8.64 -9.25
N GLU A 152 5.71 -8.90 -9.17
CA GLU A 152 6.68 -8.64 -10.24
C GLU A 152 6.37 -9.43 -11.52
N ASP A 153 5.94 -10.68 -11.36
CA ASP A 153 5.59 -11.55 -12.49
C ASP A 153 4.35 -11.09 -13.26
N THR A 154 3.33 -10.56 -12.58
CA THR A 154 2.00 -10.37 -13.20
C THR A 154 1.39 -8.98 -13.04
N PHE A 155 1.64 -8.25 -11.95
CA PHE A 155 0.82 -7.11 -11.53
C PHE A 155 1.55 -5.76 -11.55
N GLY A 156 2.87 -5.72 -11.68
CA GLY A 156 3.61 -4.46 -11.79
C GLY A 156 5.09 -4.61 -11.42
N ASP A 157 5.79 -3.48 -11.36
CA ASP A 157 7.20 -3.48 -11.00
C ASP A 157 7.40 -3.61 -9.49
N VAL A 158 8.45 -4.32 -9.07
CA VAL A 158 8.91 -4.34 -7.68
C VAL A 158 10.26 -3.65 -7.61
N MET A 159 10.37 -2.63 -6.76
CA MET A 159 11.57 -1.79 -6.67
C MET A 159 11.91 -1.47 -5.22
N THR A 160 13.19 -1.29 -4.91
CA THR A 160 13.57 -0.70 -3.61
C THR A 160 13.16 0.76 -3.57
N THR A 161 13.02 1.32 -2.36
CA THR A 161 12.75 2.74 -2.18
C THR A 161 13.80 3.59 -2.89
N ASP A 162 15.09 3.28 -2.74
CA ASP A 162 16.16 4.01 -3.41
C ASP A 162 16.02 4.02 -4.94
N ALA A 163 15.61 2.89 -5.54
CA ALA A 163 15.39 2.80 -6.97
C ALA A 163 14.18 3.64 -7.42
N ILE A 164 13.10 3.67 -6.63
CA ILE A 164 11.93 4.53 -6.89
C ILE A 164 12.31 6.00 -6.81
N LEU A 165 13.10 6.40 -5.81
CA LEU A 165 13.58 7.78 -5.63
C LEU A 165 14.46 8.26 -6.79
N ALA A 166 15.10 7.34 -7.51
CA ALA A 166 15.92 7.63 -8.68
C ALA A 166 15.12 7.72 -10.00
N LEU A 167 13.82 7.41 -9.99
CA LEU A 167 12.99 7.49 -11.19
C LEU A 167 12.77 8.95 -11.63
N PRO A 168 12.76 9.20 -12.95
CA PRO A 168 12.41 10.52 -13.46
C PRO A 168 10.92 10.80 -13.20
N VAL A 169 10.62 11.94 -12.56
CA VAL A 169 9.24 12.34 -12.30
C VAL A 169 8.71 13.22 -13.45
N ARG A 170 7.60 12.81 -14.05
CA ARG A 170 6.83 13.65 -14.97
C ARG A 170 5.81 14.46 -14.18
N LYS A 171 5.90 15.79 -14.25
CA LYS A 171 4.87 16.67 -13.68
C LYS A 171 3.62 16.59 -14.55
N ALA A 172 2.45 16.37 -13.93
CA ALA A 172 1.18 16.46 -14.63
C ALA A 172 1.01 17.89 -15.20
N GLY A 173 0.82 18.00 -16.52
CA GLY A 173 0.64 19.29 -17.23
C GLY A 173 1.81 19.75 -18.11
N GLY A 174 2.93 19.03 -18.14
CA GLY A 174 4.00 19.27 -19.14
C GLY A 174 3.71 18.53 -20.44
N GLY A 175 2.83 19.08 -21.27
CA GLY A 175 2.55 18.55 -22.60
C GLY A 175 3.81 18.50 -23.47
N ALA A 176 3.91 17.43 -24.27
CA ALA A 176 4.64 17.48 -25.53
C ALA A 176 3.83 18.28 -26.57
#